data_AF-A0A370F2S3-F1
#
_entry.id   AF-A0A370F2S3-F1
#
_cell.length_a   1.000
_cell.length_b   1.000
_cell.length_c   1.000
_cell.angle_alpha   90.00
_cell.angle_beta   90.00
_cell.angle_gamma   90.00
#
_symmetry.space_group_name_H-M   'P 1'
#
loop_
_entity.id
_entity.type
_entity.pdbx_description
1 polymer ?
#
loop_
_entity_poly.entity_id
_entity_poly.type
_entity_poly.pdbx_seq_one_letter_code
_entity_poly.pdbx_strand_id
1 'polypeptide(L)' 'MINYMTVYSLPDLPYDYAALEPHISGKIMELHHDKHHAAYV' A
#
# COMPACT_ATOMS: atom_id res chain seq x y z
N MET A 1 14.74 10.17 -29.11
CA MET A 1 13.65 10.61 -28.21
C MET A 1 13.74 9.74 -26.97
N ILE A 2 14.15 10.27 -25.81
CA ILE A 2 14.29 9.47 -24.59
C ILE A 2 12.92 9.45 -23.92
N ASN A 3 12.28 8.28 -23.91
CA ASN A 3 11.06 8.04 -23.16
C ASN A 3 11.44 7.88 -21.69
N TYR A 4 11.24 8.91 -20.88
CA TYR A 4 11.23 8.76 -19.42
C TYR A 4 9.85 8.24 -19.02
N MET A 5 9.71 6.93 -18.89
CA MET A 5 8.56 6.33 -18.21
C MET A 5 8.92 6.20 -16.72
N THR A 6 8.33 7.03 -15.89
CA THR A 6 8.42 6.87 -14.43
C THR A 6 7.60 5.65 -14.04
N VAL A 7 8.25 4.63 -13.48
CA VAL A 7 7.59 3.48 -12.89
C VAL A 7 7.06 3.89 -11.52
N TYR A 8 5.75 3.81 -11.33
CA TYR A 8 5.14 3.92 -10.02
C TYR A 8 5.15 2.55 -9.34
N SER A 9 5.35 2.52 -8.03
CA SER A 9 5.43 1.28 -7.26
C SER A 9 4.60 1.38 -5.98
N LEU A 10 4.12 0.24 -5.50
CA LEU A 10 3.49 0.13 -4.19
C LEU A 10 4.55 0.39 -3.10
N PRO A 11 4.41 1.44 -2.28
CA PRO A 11 5.35 1.70 -1.19
C PRO A 11 5.10 0.76 -0.04
N ASP A 12 6.14 0.33 0.67
CA ASP A 12 5.96 -0.41 1.91
C ASP A 12 5.30 0.46 2.99
N LEU A 13 4.51 -0.17 3.85
CA LEU A 13 3.99 0.52 5.03
C LEU A 13 5.12 0.79 6.03
N PRO A 14 5.14 1.98 6.67
CA PRO A 14 6.13 2.30 7.70
C PRO A 14 5.83 1.64 9.06
N TYR A 15 4.81 0.79 9.12
CA TYR A 15 4.34 0.11 10.33
C TYR A 15 3.69 -1.23 9.99
N ASP A 16 3.63 -2.13 10.98
CA ASP A 16 2.92 -3.40 10.87
C ASP A 16 1.41 -3.19 10.68
N TYR A 17 0.74 -4.11 9.99
CA TYR A 17 -0.70 -4.01 9.72
C TYR A 17 -1.56 -3.75 10.98
N ALA A 18 -1.18 -4.32 12.12
CA ALA A 18 -1.91 -4.18 13.38
C ALA A 18 -1.56 -2.92 14.20
N ALA A 19 -0.62 -2.08 13.74
CA ALA A 19 -0.10 -0.95 14.53
C ALA A 19 -1.15 0.11 14.89
N LEU A 20 -2.30 0.10 14.21
CA LEU A 20 -3.40 1.06 14.41
C LEU A 20 -4.61 0.45 15.15
N GLU A 21 -4.49 -0.78 15.64
CA GLU A 21 -5.51 -1.40 16.50
C GLU A 21 -5.63 -0.64 17.84
N PRO A 22 -6.83 -0.54 18.46
CA PRO A 22 -8.11 -1.08 18.00
C PRO A 22 -8.88 -0.13 17.06
N HIS A 23 -8.26 0.96 16.62
CA HIS A 23 -8.94 2.00 15.84
C HIS A 23 -9.10 1.61 14.38
N ILE A 24 -8.13 0.89 13.81
CA ILE A 24 -8.19 0.33 12.47
C ILE A 24 -7.75 -1.13 12.53
N SER A 25 -8.61 -2.01 12.00
CA SER A 25 -8.31 -3.43 11.98
C SER A 25 -7.09 -3.75 11.12
N GLY A 26 -6.18 -4.59 11.61
CA GLY A 26 -5.03 -5.06 10.82
C GLY A 26 -5.44 -5.79 9.55
N LYS A 27 -6.57 -6.52 9.57
CA LYS A 27 -7.08 -7.19 8.36
C LYS A 27 -7.55 -6.20 7.30
N ILE A 28 -8.11 -5.07 7.72
CA ILE A 28 -8.49 -3.99 6.80
C ILE A 28 -7.23 -3.36 6.21
N MET A 29 -6.18 -3.14 7.02
CA MET A 29 -4.93 -2.56 6.53
C MET A 29 -4.24 -3.44 5.49
N GLU A 30 -4.19 -4.75 5.73
CA GLU A 30 -3.68 -5.74 4.76
C GLU A 30 -4.46 -5.68 3.44
N LEU A 31 -5.79 -5.76 3.48
CA LEU A 31 -6.61 -5.72 2.26
C LEU A 31 -6.51 -4.36 1.54
N HIS A 32 -6.49 -3.27 2.29
CA HIS A 32 -6.36 -1.93 1.72
C HIS A 32 -5.03 -1.76 0.99
N HIS A 33 -3.93 -2.18 1.59
CA HIS A 33 -2.60 -2.08 1.00
C HIS A 33 -2.41 -3.08 -0.15
N ASP A 34 -2.56 -4.37 0.11
CA ASP A 34 -2.14 -5.44 -0.81
C ASP A 34 -3.12 -5.71 -1.94
N LYS A 35 -4.36 -5.19 -1.85
CA LYS A 35 -5.35 -5.31 -2.92
C LYS A 35 -5.70 -3.96 -3.51
N HIS A 36 -6.17 -3.03 -2.69
CA HIS A 36 -6.75 -1.78 -3.23
C HIS A 36 -5.67 -0.81 -3.69
N HIS A 37 -4.64 -0.53 -2.90
CA HIS A 37 -3.54 0.34 -3.32
C HIS A 37 -2.72 -0.31 -4.44
N ALA A 38 -2.41 -1.61 -4.31
CA ALA A 38 -1.72 -2.39 -5.35
C ALA A 38 -2.45 -2.41 -6.71
N ALA A 39 -3.76 -2.20 -6.76
CA ALA A 39 -4.51 -2.13 -8.02
C ALA A 39 -4.36 -0.78 -8.76
N TYR A 40 -3.86 0.27 -8.09
CA TYR A 40 -3.69 1.60 -8.67
C TYR A 40 -2.28 1.89 -9.17
N VAL A 41 -1.29 1.11 -8.75
CA VAL A 41 0.14 1.32 -9.05
C VAL A 41 0.74 0.15 -9.82
#